data_AF-A0A3B8T2H7-F1
#
_entry.id   AF-A0A3B8T2H7-F1
#
_cell.length_a   1.000
_cell.length_b   1.000
_cell.length_c   1.000
_cell.angle_alpha   90.00
_cell.angle_beta   90.00
_cell.angle_gamma   90.00
#
_symmetry.space_group_name_H-M   'P 1'
#
loop_
_entity.id
_entity.type
_entity.pdbx_description
1 polymer ?
#
loop_
_entity_poly.entity_id
_entity_poly.type
_entity_poly.pdbx_seq_one_letter_code
_entity_poly.pdbx_strand_id
1 'polypeptide(L)' 'MSYLKENTQIALHRLAEVLIQRGLTISCAESCTGGGLAYAFTALPGSSTWFKCSVVTYANEAKTQMV' A
#
# COMPACT_ATOMS: atom_id res chain seq x y z
N MET A 1 -14.84 5.44 9.71
CA MET A 1 -13.90 5.33 10.85
C MET A 1 -12.71 4.52 10.38
N SER A 2 -11.52 5.10 10.26
CA SER A 2 -10.31 4.37 9.84
C SER A 2 -9.69 3.69 11.06
N TYR A 3 -9.40 2.39 10.98
CA TYR A 3 -8.73 1.61 12.05
C TYR A 3 -7.20 1.83 12.07
N LEU A 4 -6.68 2.78 11.30
CA LEU A 4 -5.24 3.04 11.24
C LEU A 4 -4.79 3.88 12.44
N LYS A 5 -3.65 3.51 13.01
CA LYS A 5 -2.97 4.31 14.03
C LYS A 5 -2.63 5.70 13.45
N GLU A 6 -2.61 6.71 14.30
CA GLU A 6 -2.35 8.10 13.89
C GLU A 6 -1.01 8.24 13.15
N ASN A 7 0.05 7.59 13.64
CA ASN A 7 1.34 7.61 12.98
C ASN A 7 1.31 7.01 11.56
N THR A 8 0.49 5.97 11.32
CA THR A 8 0.28 5.41 9.99
C THR A 8 -0.43 6.40 9.09
N GLN A 9 -1.44 7.12 9.58
CA GLN A 9 -2.14 8.14 8.79
C GLN A 9 -1.19 9.27 8.38
N ILE A 10 -0.37 9.77 9.31
CA ILE A 10 0.64 10.80 9.02
C ILE A 10 1.64 10.32 7.94
N ALA A 11 2.11 9.08 8.06
CA ALA A 11 3.03 8.51 7.07
C ALA A 11 2.39 8.38 5.68
N LEU A 12 1.11 7.96 5.61
CA LEU A 12 0.37 7.84 4.34
C LEU A 12 0.20 9.17 3.63
N HIS A 13 -0.18 10.23 4.37
CA HIS A 13 -0.34 11.57 3.79
C HIS A 13 0.98 12.08 3.21
N ARG A 14 2.09 11.93 3.95
CA ARG A 14 3.42 12.34 3.47
C ARG A 14 3.86 11.53 2.24
N LEU A 15 3.62 10.22 2.23
CA LEU A 15 3.94 9.37 1.10
C LEU A 15 3.13 9.78 -0.14
N ALA A 16 1.82 9.98 0.00
CA ALA A 16 0.94 10.40 -1.07
C ALA A 16 1.36 11.76 -1.65
N GLU A 17 1.68 12.74 -0.81
CA GLU A 17 2.19 14.04 -1.25
C GLU A 17 3.44 13.90 -2.12
N VAL A 18 4.43 13.13 -1.68
CA VAL A 18 5.68 12.93 -2.43
C VAL A 18 5.41 12.22 -3.76
N LEU A 19 4.57 11.19 -3.78
CA LEU A 19 4.25 10.46 -5.00
C LEU A 19 3.49 11.35 -6.00
N ILE A 20 2.48 12.08 -5.55
CA ILE A 20 1.67 12.98 -6.40
C ILE A 20 2.53 14.11 -6.97
N GLN A 21 3.32 14.78 -6.12
CA GLN A 21 4.19 15.89 -6.56
C GLN A 21 5.21 15.46 -7.61
N ARG A 22 5.66 14.21 -7.55
CA ARG A 22 6.65 13.65 -8.48
C ARG A 22 6.04 12.88 -9.65
N GLY A 23 4.71 12.76 -9.73
CA GLY A 23 4.03 11.95 -10.73
C GLY A 23 4.40 10.45 -10.67
N LEU A 24 4.74 9.95 -9.48
CA LEU A 24 5.17 8.57 -9.26
C LEU A 24 4.02 7.69 -8.79
N THR A 25 4.19 6.39 -9.03
CA THR A 25 3.29 5.35 -8.55
C THR A 25 4.02 4.34 -7.68
N ILE A 26 3.29 3.69 -6.78
CA ILE A 26 3.79 2.62 -5.92
C ILE A 26 2.91 1.36 -6.04
N SER A 27 3.53 0.21 -5.83
CA SER A 27 2.88 -1.09 -5.67
C SER A 27 3.51 -1.83 -4.50
N CYS A 28 2.79 -2.82 -3.95
CA CYS A 28 3.26 -3.61 -2.81
C CYS A 28 3.28 -5.11 -3.14
N ALA A 29 4.26 -5.83 -2.59
CA ALA A 29 4.22 -7.28 -2.46
C ALA A 29 4.29 -7.61 -0.97
N GLU A 30 3.27 -8.29 -0.46
CA GLU A 30 3.06 -8.51 0.97
C GLU A 30 3.15 -9.99 1.32
N SER A 31 3.73 -10.31 2.49
CA SER A 31 3.69 -11.66 3.08
C SER A 31 3.07 -11.54 4.47
N CYS A 32 3.86 -11.33 5.53
CA CYS A 32 3.37 -11.32 6.91
C CYS A 32 2.37 -10.19 7.24
N THR A 33 2.34 -9.10 6.47
CA THR A 33 1.37 -8.01 6.62
C THR A 33 -0.03 -8.39 6.11
N GLY A 34 -0.13 -9.42 5.26
CA GLY A 34 -1.41 -10.02 4.86
C GLY A 34 -2.38 -9.08 4.14
N GLY A 35 -1.90 -8.02 3.49
CA GLY A 35 -2.74 -6.99 2.88
C GLY A 35 -2.91 -5.73 3.73
N GLY A 36 -2.26 -5.66 4.90
CA GLY A 36 -2.31 -4.49 5.77
C GLY A 36 -1.78 -3.20 5.12
N LEU A 37 -0.78 -3.30 4.24
CA LEU A 37 -0.31 -2.12 3.47
C LEU A 37 -1.33 -1.72 2.41
N ALA A 38 -1.88 -2.68 1.66
CA ALA A 38 -2.96 -2.41 0.70
C ALA A 38 -4.18 -1.76 1.38
N TYR A 39 -4.60 -2.28 2.54
CA TYR A 39 -5.66 -1.68 3.35
C TYR A 39 -5.31 -0.25 3.75
N ALA A 40 -4.10 -0.02 4.28
CA ALA A 40 -3.67 1.30 4.69
C ALA A 40 -3.66 2.30 3.53
N PHE A 41 -3.16 1.89 2.36
CA PHE A 41 -3.04 2.77 1.19
C PHE A 41 -4.42 3.10 0.61
N THR A 42 -5.29 2.10 0.47
CA THR A 42 -6.66 2.28 -0.03
C THR A 42 -7.57 3.05 0.92
N ALA A 43 -7.24 3.10 2.22
CA ALA A 43 -7.96 3.90 3.20
C ALA A 43 -7.80 5.42 2.99
N LEU A 44 -6.78 5.87 2.24
CA LEU A 44 -6.64 7.28 1.87
C LEU A 44 -7.42 7.57 0.57
N PRO A 45 -8.42 8.47 0.58
CA PRO A 45 -9.14 8.85 -0.63
C PRO A 45 -8.21 9.39 -1.71
N GLY A 46 -8.49 9.03 -2.97
CA GLY A 46 -7.63 9.39 -4.11
C GLY A 46 -6.39 8.51 -4.29
N SER A 47 -6.19 7.49 -3.44
CA SER A 47 -5.07 6.56 -3.52
C SER A 47 -4.93 5.84 -4.87
N SER A 48 -6.02 5.62 -5.62
CA SER A 48 -5.96 5.04 -6.98
C SER A 48 -5.09 5.83 -7.97
N THR A 49 -4.82 7.10 -7.71
CA THR A 49 -3.94 7.93 -8.55
C THR A 49 -2.47 7.52 -8.43
N TRP A 50 -2.02 7.10 -7.24
CA TRP A 50 -0.61 6.80 -6.95
C TRP A 50 -0.33 5.37 -6.46
N PHE A 51 -1.33 4.61 -5.99
CA PHE A 51 -1.22 3.21 -5.62
C PHE A 51 -1.92 2.34 -6.66
N LYS A 52 -1.16 1.47 -7.35
CA LYS A 52 -1.65 0.77 -8.55
C LYS A 52 -1.97 -0.71 -8.35
N CYS A 53 -1.19 -1.38 -7.52
CA CYS A 53 -1.32 -2.83 -7.35
C CYS A 53 -0.77 -3.26 -5.99
N SER A 54 -1.37 -4.30 -5.41
CA SER A 54 -0.74 -5.08 -4.35
C SER A 54 -0.98 -6.56 -4.60
N VAL A 55 0.02 -7.37 -4.29
CA VAL A 55 -0.07 -8.83 -4.25
C VAL A 55 0.25 -9.31 -2.84
N VAL A 56 -0.49 -10.31 -2.36
CA VAL A 56 -0.23 -10.96 -1.08
C VAL A 56 0.24 -12.39 -1.36
N THR A 57 1.52 -12.66 -1.13
CA THR A 57 2.20 -13.93 -1.41
C THR A 57 2.76 -14.53 -0.12
N TYR A 58 1.88 -14.99 0.77
CA TYR A 58 2.27 -15.50 2.09
C TYR A 58 3.13 -16.77 2.01
N ALA A 59 2.69 -17.75 1.23
CA ALA A 59 3.40 -19.01 1.04
C ALA A 59 4.64 -18.82 0.14
N ASN A 60 5.65 -19.69 0.28
CA ASN A 60 6.85 -19.64 -0.56
C ASN A 60 6.50 -19.93 -2.03
N GLU A 61 5.58 -20.86 -2.26
CA GLU A 61 5.04 -21.21 -3.57
C GLU A 61 4.34 -20.01 -4.21
N ALA A 62 3.57 -19.25 -3.44
CA ALA A 62 2.90 -18.06 -3.94
C ALA A 62 3.91 -16.98 -4.37
N LYS A 63 5.06 -16.86 -3.69
CA LYS A 63 6.10 -15.90 -4.07
C LYS A 63 6.68 -16.22 -5.43
N THR A 64 6.98 -17.49 -5.72
CA THR A 64 7.60 -17.89 -6.99
C THR A 64 6.60 -18.01 -8.14
N GLN A 65 5.31 -18.15 -7.87
CA GLN A 65 4.27 -18.22 -8.90
C GLN A 65 3.76 -16.85 -9.34
N MET A 66 3.76 -15.85 -8.45
CA MET A 66 3.14 -14.54 -8.70
C MET A 66 4.14 -13.38 -8.85
N VAL A 67 5.39 -13.52 -8.38
CA VAL A 67 6.44 -12.49 -8.44
C VAL A 67 7.66 -13.06 -9.16
#